data_AF-A0A383RZ62-F1
#
_entry.id   AF-A0A383RZ62-F1
#
_cell.length_a   1.000
_cell.length_b   1.000
_cell.length_c   1.000
_cell.angle_alpha   90.00
_cell.angle_beta   90.00
_cell.angle_gamma   90.00
#
_symmetry.space_group_name_H-M   'P 1'
#
loop_
_entity.id
_entity.type
_entity.pdbx_description
1 polymer ?
#
loop_
_entity_poly.entity_id
_entity_poly.type
_entity_poly.pdbx_seq_one_letter_code
_entity_poly.pdbx_strand_id
1 'polypeptide(L)'
;MPKKPVTSTKLIQAQMHARAKAAVLQSGDWLTAVEVAGLAELSSTSPVFQSSDWVREKRVFAIRHDGVDYFPIYGLDETNGYRPLSQLKDVISVLEPMKDGWQMAYWFLSVNSWLGGTRPQDLLRSDVRRVIDAAGEEVSENTQG
;
A
#
# COMPACT_ATOMS: atom_id res chain seq x y z
N MET A 1 -40.63 -7.05 9.80
CA MET A 1 -40.30 -6.03 8.77
C MET A 1 -39.43 -6.68 7.70
N PRO A 2 -39.75 -6.62 6.39
CA PRO A 2 -38.89 -7.22 5.38
C PRO A 2 -37.70 -6.29 5.08
N LYS A 3 -36.48 -6.86 5.09
CA LYS A 3 -35.24 -6.16 4.73
C LYS A 3 -35.29 -5.84 3.23
N LYS A 4 -35.16 -4.57 2.84
CA LYS A 4 -35.07 -4.15 1.43
C LYS A 4 -33.94 -4.92 0.74
N PRO A 5 -34.17 -5.52 -0.45
CA PRO A 5 -33.14 -6.25 -1.17
C PRO A 5 -32.00 -5.31 -1.55
N VAL A 6 -30.76 -5.78 -1.41
CA VAL A 6 -29.57 -5.04 -1.81
C VAL A 6 -29.64 -4.81 -3.33
N THR A 7 -29.74 -3.54 -3.75
CA THR A 7 -29.86 -3.15 -5.16
C THR A 7 -28.66 -3.67 -5.98
N SER A 8 -28.92 -4.16 -7.20
CA SER A 8 -27.91 -4.72 -8.14
C SER A 8 -26.62 -3.89 -8.23
N THR A 9 -26.72 -2.55 -8.22
CA THR A 9 -25.56 -1.64 -8.25
C THR A 9 -24.63 -1.81 -7.04
N LYS A 10 -25.16 -2.02 -5.83
CA LYS A 10 -24.33 -2.24 -4.63
C LYS A 10 -23.59 -3.58 -4.70
N LEU A 11 -24.21 -4.59 -5.31
CA LEU A 11 -23.57 -5.89 -5.56
C LEU A 11 -22.46 -5.75 -6.60
N ILE A 12 -22.70 -5.02 -7.69
CA ILE A 12 -21.70 -4.71 -8.72
C ILE A 12 -20.52 -3.94 -8.11
N GLN A 13 -20.77 -2.89 -7.32
CA GLN A 13 -19.71 -2.14 -6.63
C GLN A 13 -18.90 -3.02 -5.67
N ALA A 14 -19.57 -3.85 -4.87
CA ALA A 14 -18.89 -4.79 -3.97
C ALA A 14 -18.03 -5.81 -4.74
N GLN A 15 -18.53 -6.32 -5.87
CA GLN A 15 -17.77 -7.22 -6.75
C GLN A 15 -16.59 -6.51 -7.41
N MET A 16 -16.76 -5.27 -7.86
CA MET A 16 -15.67 -4.46 -8.41
C MET A 16 -14.59 -4.21 -7.36
N HIS A 17 -14.96 -3.86 -6.12
CA HIS A 17 -14.02 -3.70 -5.02
C HIS A 17 -13.31 -5.02 -4.67
N ALA A 18 -14.03 -6.14 -4.63
CA ALA A 18 -13.44 -7.44 -4.37
C ALA A 18 -12.44 -7.84 -5.47
N ARG A 19 -12.78 -7.60 -6.75
CA ARG A 19 -11.88 -7.84 -7.88
C ARG A 19 -10.65 -6.94 -7.84
N ALA A 20 -10.80 -5.65 -7.51
CA ALA A 20 -9.69 -4.72 -7.37
C ALA A 20 -8.73 -5.15 -6.24
N LYS A 21 -9.28 -5.53 -5.08
CA LYS A 21 -8.48 -6.07 -3.95
C LYS A 21 -7.76 -7.36 -4.31
N ALA A 22 -8.43 -8.28 -5.01
CA ALA A 22 -7.82 -9.51 -5.49
C ALA A 22 -6.71 -9.24 -6.51
N ALA A 23 -6.90 -8.31 -7.44
CA ALA A 23 -5.89 -7.95 -8.44
C ALA A 23 -4.63 -7.34 -7.79
N VAL A 24 -4.80 -6.51 -6.76
CA VAL A 24 -3.68 -5.98 -5.96
C VAL A 24 -2.89 -7.12 -5.33
N LEU A 25 -3.55 -8.03 -4.62
CA LEU A 25 -2.86 -9.15 -3.96
C LEU A 25 -2.27 -10.16 -4.96
N GLN A 26 -2.89 -10.33 -6.12
CA GLN A 26 -2.39 -11.19 -7.20
C GLN A 26 -1.28 -10.56 -8.03
N SER A 27 -0.96 -9.27 -7.84
CA SER A 27 0.14 -8.62 -8.57
C SER A 27 1.51 -9.23 -8.21
N GLY A 28 1.60 -9.94 -7.08
CA GLY A 28 2.83 -10.54 -6.57
C GLY A 28 3.69 -9.55 -5.79
N ASP A 29 3.23 -8.30 -5.63
CA ASP A 29 4.01 -7.24 -4.98
C ASP A 29 3.76 -7.13 -3.47
N TRP A 30 3.17 -8.16 -2.85
CA TRP A 30 2.70 -8.12 -1.47
C TRP A 30 3.18 -9.33 -0.67
N LEU A 31 3.69 -9.08 0.54
CA LEU A 31 4.21 -10.09 1.45
C LEU A 31 3.51 -10.00 2.80
N THR A 32 3.22 -11.12 3.42
CA THR A 32 2.79 -11.20 4.82
C THR A 32 3.97 -10.96 5.77
N ALA A 33 3.70 -10.63 7.04
CA ALA A 33 4.74 -10.49 8.05
C ALA A 33 5.65 -11.74 8.16
N VAL A 34 5.07 -12.93 7.99
CA VAL A 34 5.80 -14.20 8.03
C VAL A 34 6.75 -14.33 6.84
N GLU A 35 6.29 -14.00 5.64
CA GLU A 35 7.13 -14.03 4.42
C GLU A 35 8.26 -12.99 4.49
N VAL A 36 7.97 -11.77 4.99
CA VAL A 36 8.99 -10.74 5.21
C VAL A 36 10.08 -11.22 6.18
N ALA A 37 9.70 -11.83 7.30
CA ALA A 37 10.70 -12.37 8.24
C ALA A 37 11.50 -13.55 7.67
N GLY A 38 10.85 -14.39 6.86
CA GLY A 38 11.53 -15.47 6.15
C GLY A 38 12.59 -14.96 5.17
N LEU A 39 12.28 -13.90 4.42
CA LEU A 39 13.21 -13.26 3.48
C LEU A 39 14.33 -12.49 4.17
N ALA A 40 14.06 -11.88 5.32
CA ALA A 40 15.01 -11.07 6.07
C ALA A 40 16.00 -11.87 6.92
N GLU A 41 15.92 -13.21 6.91
CA GLU A 41 16.63 -14.12 7.82
C GLU A 41 16.51 -13.71 9.30
N LEU A 42 15.44 -13.00 9.66
CA LEU A 42 15.26 -12.48 11.00
C LEU A 42 14.91 -13.62 11.95
N SER A 43 15.66 -13.73 13.04
CA SER A 43 15.35 -14.67 14.11
C SER A 43 13.93 -14.43 14.62
N SER A 44 13.12 -15.48 14.49
CA SER A 44 11.66 -15.53 14.42
C SER A 44 10.89 -15.24 15.71
N THR A 45 11.35 -14.35 16.59
CA THR A 45 10.71 -14.24 17.92
C THR A 45 9.34 -13.55 17.85
N SER A 46 9.06 -12.66 16.89
CA SER A 46 7.69 -12.28 16.47
C SER A 46 7.69 -11.37 15.23
N PRO A 47 7.61 -11.92 14.00
CA PRO A 47 7.52 -11.15 12.76
C PRO A 47 6.40 -10.09 12.75
N VAL A 48 5.25 -10.47 13.31
CA VAL A 48 4.05 -9.63 13.38
C VAL A 48 4.29 -8.38 14.24
N PHE A 49 4.98 -8.53 15.37
CA PHE A 49 5.29 -7.42 16.26
C PHE A 49 6.21 -6.42 15.57
N GLN A 50 7.29 -6.91 14.93
CA GLN A 50 8.21 -6.05 14.20
C GLN A 50 7.54 -5.31 13.03
N SER A 51 6.68 -5.99 12.26
CA SER A 51 5.94 -5.34 11.19
C SER A 51 4.95 -4.30 11.72
N SER A 52 4.35 -4.55 12.89
CA SER A 52 3.43 -3.58 13.52
C SER A 52 4.14 -2.30 13.97
N ASP A 53 5.38 -2.42 14.45
CA ASP A 53 6.21 -1.26 14.78
C ASP A 53 6.53 -0.44 13.52
N TRP A 54 6.84 -1.09 12.40
CA TRP A 54 7.12 -0.38 11.14
C TRP A 54 5.92 0.39 10.61
N VAL A 55 4.71 -0.16 10.75
CA VAL A 55 3.46 0.55 10.40
C VAL A 55 3.23 1.72 11.34
N ARG A 56 3.41 1.53 12.66
CA ARG A 56 3.28 2.61 13.65
C ARG A 56 4.27 3.75 13.41
N GLU A 57 5.48 3.42 12.97
CA GLU A 57 6.54 4.38 12.63
C GLU A 57 6.41 4.97 11.21
N LYS A 58 5.34 4.60 10.47
CA LYS A 58 5.06 5.02 9.09
C LYS A 58 6.16 4.64 8.10
N ARG A 59 6.98 3.66 8.44
CA ARG A 59 8.10 3.20 7.60
C ARG A 59 7.61 2.33 6.44
N VAL A 60 6.49 1.65 6.65
CA VAL A 60 5.78 0.86 5.66
C VAL A 60 4.29 0.97 5.94
N PHE A 61 3.44 0.81 4.94
CA PHE A 61 2.00 0.67 5.15
C PHE A 61 1.57 -0.78 4.97
N ALA A 62 0.40 -1.13 5.49
CA ALA A 62 -0.16 -2.46 5.39
C ALA A 62 -1.55 -2.44 4.77
N ILE A 63 -1.85 -3.47 4.01
CA ILE A 63 -3.19 -3.81 3.57
C ILE A 63 -3.71 -4.93 4.47
N ARG A 64 -4.81 -4.69 5.19
CA ARG A 64 -5.54 -5.75 5.91
C ARG A 64 -6.53 -6.44 4.96
N HIS A 65 -6.36 -7.74 4.76
CA HIS A 65 -7.30 -8.61 4.04
C HIS A 65 -7.46 -9.94 4.78
N ASP A 66 -8.71 -10.35 5.04
CA ASP A 66 -9.06 -11.60 5.73
C ASP A 66 -8.28 -11.87 7.02
N GLY A 67 -8.08 -10.80 7.81
CA GLY A 67 -7.37 -10.86 9.08
C GLY A 67 -5.83 -10.81 8.97
N VAL A 68 -5.28 -10.85 7.75
CA VAL A 68 -3.84 -10.85 7.47
C VAL A 68 -3.39 -9.48 6.96
N ASP A 69 -2.27 -8.98 7.48
CA ASP A 69 -1.61 -7.78 6.98
C ASP A 69 -0.61 -8.14 5.87
N TYR A 70 -0.72 -7.42 4.76
CA TYR A 70 0.13 -7.53 3.58
C TYR A 70 0.93 -6.24 3.38
N PHE A 71 2.22 -6.37 3.11
CA PHE A 71 3.19 -5.29 2.99
C PHE A 71 3.74 -5.23 1.57
N PRO A 72 3.98 -4.03 1.01
CA PRO A 72 4.47 -3.87 -0.35
C PRO A 72 5.95 -4.28 -0.47
N ILE A 73 6.27 -5.24 -1.34
CA ILE A 73 7.65 -5.69 -1.58
C ILE A 73 8.52 -4.56 -2.14
N TYR A 74 7.95 -3.71 -3.00
CA TYR A 74 8.66 -2.56 -3.58
C TYR A 74 9.10 -1.55 -2.51
N GLY A 75 8.47 -1.58 -1.33
CA GLY A 75 8.81 -0.79 -0.16
C GLY A 75 9.91 -1.37 0.73
N LEU A 76 10.43 -2.56 0.43
CA LEU A 76 11.39 -3.28 1.26
C LEU A 76 12.74 -3.42 0.57
N ASP A 77 13.83 -3.17 1.28
CA ASP A 77 15.19 -3.23 0.76
C ASP A 77 15.75 -4.65 0.78
N GLU A 78 15.69 -5.35 -0.35
CA GLU A 78 16.25 -6.69 -0.55
C GLU A 78 17.75 -6.78 -0.23
N THR A 79 18.50 -5.68 -0.39
CA THR A 79 19.94 -5.64 -0.11
C THR A 79 20.26 -5.42 1.37
N ASN A 80 19.26 -5.07 2.16
CA ASN A 80 19.39 -4.74 3.58
C ASN A 80 18.39 -5.55 4.43
N GLY A 81 18.30 -6.84 4.16
CA GLY A 81 17.48 -7.79 4.92
C GLY A 81 15.99 -7.44 4.88
N TYR A 82 15.48 -7.01 3.73
CA TYR A 82 14.07 -6.68 3.50
C TYR A 82 13.49 -5.69 4.52
N ARG A 83 14.32 -4.76 5.02
CA ARG A 83 13.86 -3.66 5.89
C ARG A 83 13.14 -2.57 5.07
N PRO A 84 12.19 -1.84 5.65
CA PRO A 84 11.53 -0.76 4.91
C PRO A 84 12.50 0.31 4.42
N LEU A 85 12.33 0.71 3.16
CA LEU A 85 13.03 1.81 2.52
C LEU A 85 12.75 3.12 3.26
N SER A 86 13.79 3.92 3.50
CA SER A 86 13.61 5.25 4.10
C SER A 86 12.76 6.16 3.21
N GLN A 87 12.92 6.04 1.88
CA GLN A 87 12.17 6.75 0.85
C GLN A 87 10.65 6.59 1.00
N LEU A 88 10.19 5.41 1.41
CA LEU A 88 8.76 5.12 1.50
C LEU A 88 8.09 5.92 2.63
N LYS A 89 8.81 6.19 3.71
CA LYS A 89 8.29 6.88 4.89
C LYS A 89 7.78 8.29 4.55
N ASP A 90 8.52 9.02 3.72
CA ASP A 90 8.19 10.39 3.35
C ASP A 90 6.91 10.42 2.51
N VAL A 91 6.76 9.48 1.57
CA VAL A 91 5.55 9.35 0.74
C VAL A 91 4.33 8.97 1.59
N ILE A 92 4.48 8.01 2.52
CA ILE A 92 3.41 7.63 3.45
C ILE A 92 2.95 8.84 4.27
N SER A 93 3.89 9.63 4.79
CA SER A 93 3.59 10.79 5.63
C SER A 93 2.78 11.86 4.89
N VAL A 94 2.93 11.95 3.57
CA VAL A 94 2.12 12.85 2.74
C VAL A 94 0.72 12.28 2.50
N LEU A 95 0.61 10.98 2.17
CA LEU A 95 -0.65 10.37 1.75
C LEU A 95 -1.59 9.98 2.89
N GLU A 96 -1.04 9.57 4.05
CA GLU A 96 -1.82 9.02 5.17
C GLU A 96 -2.95 9.90 5.72
N PRO A 97 -2.92 11.25 5.63
CA PRO A 97 -4.05 12.06 6.10
C PRO A 97 -5.32 11.84 5.26
N MET A 98 -5.17 11.37 4.00
CA MET A 98 -6.25 11.26 3.03
C MET A 98 -6.44 9.84 2.45
N LYS A 99 -5.46 8.95 2.60
CA LYS A 99 -5.47 7.61 2.01
C LYS A 99 -5.18 6.54 3.04
N ASP A 100 -6.08 5.55 3.14
CA ASP A 100 -5.81 4.32 3.88
C ASP A 100 -4.86 3.37 3.11
N GLY A 101 -4.49 2.24 3.71
CA GLY A 101 -3.56 1.29 3.11
C GLY A 101 -4.01 0.73 1.75
N TRP A 102 -5.32 0.54 1.54
CA TRP A 102 -5.84 0.10 0.24
C TRP A 102 -5.77 1.23 -0.80
N GLN A 103 -6.12 2.46 -0.40
CA GLN A 103 -6.05 3.63 -1.28
C GLN A 103 -4.60 3.97 -1.66
N MET A 104 -3.66 3.85 -0.72
CA MET A 104 -2.23 3.96 -1.02
C MET A 104 -1.77 2.88 -1.99
N ALA A 105 -2.19 1.63 -1.79
CA ALA A 105 -1.86 0.55 -2.72
C ALA A 105 -2.34 0.83 -4.14
N TYR A 106 -3.60 1.27 -4.30
CA TYR A 106 -4.11 1.66 -5.61
C TYR A 106 -3.30 2.80 -6.22
N TRP A 107 -2.93 3.81 -5.43
CA TRP A 107 -2.14 4.94 -5.90
C TRP A 107 -0.75 4.51 -6.40
N PHE A 108 -0.06 3.66 -5.63
CA PHE A 108 1.27 3.15 -6.00
C PHE A 108 1.27 2.24 -7.24
N LEU A 109 0.20 1.47 -7.43
CA LEU A 109 0.04 0.52 -8.54
C LEU A 109 -0.55 1.16 -9.81
N SER A 110 -1.16 2.33 -9.70
CA SER A 110 -1.79 3.01 -10.82
C SER A 110 -0.81 3.86 -11.60
N VAL A 111 -1.08 3.98 -12.90
CA VAL A 111 -0.45 5.00 -13.75
C VAL A 111 -0.77 6.38 -13.17
N ASN A 112 0.25 7.19 -12.91
CA ASN A 112 0.10 8.49 -12.28
C ASN A 112 0.41 9.62 -13.29
N SER A 113 -0.53 10.54 -13.49
CA SER A 113 -0.43 11.66 -14.43
C SER A 113 0.68 12.64 -14.05
N TRP A 114 0.86 12.91 -12.76
CA TRP A 114 1.93 13.76 -12.21
C TRP A 114 3.32 13.15 -12.43
N LEU A 115 3.40 11.84 -12.66
CA LEU A 115 4.63 11.11 -12.98
C LEU A 115 4.80 10.83 -14.49
N GLY A 116 4.06 11.54 -15.34
CA GLY A 116 4.16 11.39 -16.80
C GLY A 116 3.73 10.01 -17.28
N GLY A 117 2.78 9.37 -16.60
CA GLY A 117 2.28 8.04 -16.97
C GLY A 117 3.05 6.87 -16.33
N THR A 118 4.00 7.15 -15.45
CA THR A 118 4.75 6.11 -14.71
C THR A 118 4.05 5.80 -13.38
N ARG A 119 4.17 4.56 -12.89
CA ARG A 119 3.63 4.21 -11.56
C ARG A 119 4.56 4.71 -10.45
N PRO A 120 4.03 5.21 -9.32
CA PRO A 120 4.85 5.64 -8.19
C PRO A 120 5.81 4.56 -7.68
N GLN A 121 5.39 3.29 -7.69
CA GLN A 121 6.25 2.20 -7.22
C GLN A 121 7.50 2.00 -8.08
N ASP A 122 7.42 2.28 -9.39
CA ASP A 122 8.53 2.09 -10.32
C ASP A 122 9.60 3.19 -10.14
N LEU A 123 9.23 4.33 -9.56
CA LEU A 123 10.12 5.47 -9.30
C LEU A 123 10.57 5.57 -7.85
N LEU A 124 10.01 4.79 -6.93
CA LEU A 124 10.26 4.91 -5.49
C LEU A 124 11.76 4.82 -5.13
N ARG A 125 12.51 3.95 -5.83
CA ARG A 125 13.95 3.77 -5.60
C ARG A 125 14.83 4.74 -6.37
N SER A 126 14.45 5.07 -7.60
CA SER A 126 15.29 5.85 -8.52
C SER A 126 15.07 7.36 -8.41
N ASP A 127 13.85 7.80 -8.08
CA ASP A 127 13.48 9.21 -8.01
C ASP A 127 12.30 9.44 -7.04
N VAL A 128 12.56 9.19 -5.74
CA VAL A 128 11.57 9.39 -4.68
C VAL A 128 11.03 10.82 -4.63
N ARG A 129 11.84 11.83 -4.99
CA ARG A 129 11.43 13.23 -4.91
C ARG A 129 10.23 13.48 -5.82
N ARG A 130 10.25 12.98 -7.06
CA ARG A 130 9.09 13.07 -7.95
C ARG A 130 7.87 12.36 -7.39
N VAL A 131 8.05 11.25 -6.70
CA VAL A 131 6.96 10.50 -6.06
C VAL A 131 6.35 11.31 -4.90
N ILE A 132 7.18 11.97 -4.08
CA ILE A 132 6.72 12.86 -3.00
C ILE A 132 5.96 14.05 -3.58
N ASP A 133 6.48 14.69 -4.63
CA ASP A 133 5.82 15.83 -5.29
C ASP A 133 4.45 15.41 -5.83
N ALA A 134 4.36 14.27 -6.51
CA ALA A 134 3.09 13.70 -7.01
C ALA A 134 2.11 13.34 -5.89
N ALA A 135 2.60 12.87 -4.74
CA ALA A 135 1.76 12.60 -3.57
C ALA A 135 1.19 13.90 -2.97
N GLY A 136 1.95 14.99 -3.02
CA GLY A 136 1.50 16.32 -2.61
C GLY A 136 0.33 16.81 -3.47
N GLU A 137 0.47 16.73 -4.80
CA GLU A 137 -0.59 17.12 -5.74
C GLU A 137 -1.86 16.29 -5.54
N GLU A 138 -1.74 14.97 -5.37
CA GLU A 138 -2.86 14.07 -5.10
C GLU A 138 -3.66 14.49 -3.86
N VAL A 139 -2.98 14.88 -2.78
CA VAL A 139 -3.62 15.31 -1.53
C VAL A 139 -4.27 16.69 -1.70
N SER A 140 -3.61 17.59 -2.44
CA SER A 140 -4.14 18.93 -2.75
C SER A 140 -5.41 18.86 -3.60
N GLU A 141 -5.45 18.03 -4.66
CA GLU A 141 -6.63 17.83 -5.49
C GLU A 141 -7.81 17.27 -4.69
N ASN A 142 -7.57 16.26 -3.86
CA ASN A 142 -8.60 15.65 -3.02
C ASN A 142 -9.15 16.59 -1.93
N THR A 143 -8.46 17.68 -1.60
CA THR A 143 -8.92 18.68 -0.63
C THR A 143 -9.82 19.74 -1.27
N GLN A 144 -9.79 19.88 -2.61
CA GLN A 144 -10.57 20.88 -3.36
C GLN A 144 -11.86 20.33 -3.98
N GLY A 145 -12.17 19.04 -3.81
CA GLY A 145 -13.40 18.38 -4.28
C GLY A 145 -14.37 18.05 -3.16
#